data_AF-A0A9D6GPL5-F1
#
_entry.id   AF-A0A9D6GPL5-F1
#
_cell.length_a   1.000
_cell.length_b   1.000
_cell.length_c   1.000
_cell.angle_alpha   90.00
_cell.angle_beta   90.00
_cell.angle_gamma   90.00
#
_symmetry.space_group_name_H-M   'P 1'
#
loop_
_entity.id
_entity.type
_entity.pdbx_description
1 polymer ?
#
loop_
_entity_poly.entity_id
_entity_poly.type
_entity_poly.pdbx_seq_one_letter_code
_entity_poly.pdbx_strand_id
1 'polypeptide(L)'
;MLQPKKMKFRKTFKGRIKGDAKGGTALNFGSYGLKAMEPERITARQIEAARRAITRHIRRQGRLWIRVFPDVPVSKKPAEVRQGKGKGSVEYWAARVAPGRILFELDGVPGPLAAEAFSRAAMKLPIKTKVVARLGDTSHLEG
;
A
#
# COMPACT_ATOMS: atom_id res chain seq x y z
N MET A 1 -2.51 10.76 9.18
CA MET A 1 -1.66 9.90 8.32
C MET A 1 -1.11 8.77 9.17
N LEU A 2 -1.12 7.52 8.68
CA LEU A 2 -0.70 6.35 9.45
C LEU A 2 0.78 6.44 9.86
N GLN A 3 1.08 6.16 11.12
CA GLN A 3 2.44 6.06 11.67
C GLN A 3 2.48 5.13 12.89
N PRO A 4 3.65 4.54 13.23
CA PRO A 4 3.78 3.74 14.43
C PRO A 4 3.58 4.60 15.69
N LYS A 5 2.87 4.05 16.70
CA LYS A 5 2.61 4.75 17.97
C LYS A 5 3.88 4.95 18.81
N LYS A 6 4.75 3.94 18.87
CA LYS A 6 6.01 3.96 19.62
C LYS A 6 7.06 3.14 18.87
N MET A 7 8.32 3.58 18.90
CA MET A 7 9.44 2.88 18.29
C MET A 7 10.64 2.88 19.21
N LYS A 8 11.41 1.78 19.16
CA LYS A 8 12.69 1.67 19.86
C LYS A 8 13.71 2.70 19.33
N PHE A 9 13.78 2.87 18.01
CA PHE A 9 14.71 3.80 17.35
C PHE A 9 13.97 4.74 16.40
N ARG A 10 14.12 6.05 16.60
CA ARG A 10 13.46 7.07 15.75
C ARG A 10 14.10 7.18 14.36
N LYS A 11 15.41 6.94 14.23
CA LYS A 11 16.15 7.04 12.97
C LYS A 11 16.76 5.68 12.63
N THR A 12 16.27 5.03 11.58
CA THR A 12 16.75 3.70 11.17
C THR A 12 17.22 3.68 9.73
N PHE A 13 18.02 2.68 9.34
CA PHE A 13 18.34 2.45 7.94
C PHE A 13 17.07 1.97 7.21
N LYS A 14 16.79 2.59 6.05
CA LYS A 14 15.58 2.31 5.27
C LYS A 14 15.55 0.89 4.67
N GLY A 15 16.70 0.20 4.62
CA GLY A 15 16.88 -1.10 3.97
C GLY A 15 16.72 -1.03 2.44
N ARG A 16 17.13 -2.07 1.71
CA ARG A 16 16.80 -2.25 0.28
C ARG A 16 15.67 -3.27 0.15
N ILE A 17 14.93 -3.21 -0.96
CA ILE A 17 13.93 -4.21 -1.33
C ILE A 17 14.63 -5.15 -2.31
N LYS A 18 14.61 -6.45 -2.05
CA LYS A 18 15.26 -7.48 -2.88
C LYS A 18 14.31 -8.67 -3.02
N GLY A 19 14.20 -9.20 -4.23
CA GLY A 19 13.38 -10.36 -4.54
C GLY A 19 11.88 -10.13 -4.34
N ASP A 20 11.13 -11.23 -4.38
CA ASP A 20 9.69 -11.25 -4.23
C ASP A 20 9.24 -11.23 -2.75
N ALA A 21 7.96 -10.92 -2.56
CA ALA A 21 7.35 -10.91 -1.25
C ALA A 21 7.36 -12.32 -0.62
N LYS A 22 8.04 -12.43 0.54
CA LYS A 22 8.08 -13.68 1.33
C LYS A 22 6.72 -14.09 1.92
N GLY A 23 5.76 -13.16 1.99
CA GLY A 23 4.45 -13.43 2.60
C GLY A 23 3.44 -12.32 2.36
N GLY A 24 2.17 -12.58 2.71
CA GLY A 24 1.03 -11.71 2.37
C GLY A 24 0.81 -11.59 0.87
N THR A 25 1.03 -12.68 0.15
CA THR A 25 0.84 -12.83 -1.30
C THR A 25 -0.56 -13.34 -1.65
N ALA A 26 -1.26 -13.92 -0.68
CA ALA A 26 -2.64 -14.40 -0.77
C ALA A 26 -3.64 -13.44 -0.12
N LEU A 27 -4.91 -13.54 -0.54
CA LEU A 27 -6.06 -12.84 0.04
C LEU A 27 -6.56 -13.61 1.26
N ASN A 28 -6.51 -13.02 2.46
CA ASN A 28 -6.96 -13.73 3.68
C ASN A 28 -8.31 -13.25 4.21
N PHE A 29 -8.73 -12.03 3.86
CA PHE A 29 -9.95 -11.41 4.36
C PHE A 29 -10.97 -11.30 3.23
N GLY A 30 -10.74 -10.42 2.26
CA GLY A 30 -11.73 -10.11 1.22
C GLY A 30 -11.70 -11.02 -0.01
N SER A 31 -12.77 -10.93 -0.80
CA SER A 31 -12.88 -11.62 -2.10
C SER A 31 -11.99 -11.03 -3.18
N TYR A 32 -11.65 -9.73 -3.10
CA TYR A 32 -10.82 -9.04 -4.07
C TYR A 32 -9.61 -8.36 -3.43
N GLY A 33 -8.54 -8.17 -4.18
CA GLY A 33 -7.40 -7.40 -3.69
C GLY A 33 -6.52 -6.78 -4.77
N LEU A 34 -5.67 -5.86 -4.32
CA LEU A 34 -4.71 -5.14 -5.15
C LEU A 34 -3.29 -5.64 -4.86
N LYS A 35 -2.70 -6.35 -5.81
CA LYS A 35 -1.37 -6.96 -5.72
C LYS A 35 -0.31 -6.04 -6.34
N ALA A 36 0.82 -5.85 -5.66
CA ALA A 36 1.97 -5.14 -6.21
C ALA A 36 2.71 -6.01 -7.23
N MET A 37 3.10 -5.42 -8.37
CA MET A 37 3.90 -6.09 -9.40
C MET A 37 5.36 -5.60 -9.43
N GLU A 38 5.64 -4.45 -8.81
CA GLU A 38 6.96 -3.82 -8.78
C GLU A 38 7.37 -3.47 -7.33
N PRO A 39 8.68 -3.43 -7.02
CA PRO A 39 9.17 -3.06 -5.70
C PRO A 39 9.17 -1.53 -5.50
N GLU A 40 8.64 -1.04 -4.38
CA GLU A 40 8.77 0.38 -3.99
C GLU A 40 8.52 0.59 -2.49
N ARG A 41 8.90 1.78 -1.98
CA ARG A 41 8.50 2.29 -0.67
C ARG A 41 7.25 3.16 -0.80
N ILE A 42 6.10 2.58 -0.51
CA ILE A 42 4.83 3.30 -0.56
C ILE A 42 4.67 4.16 0.70
N THR A 43 4.50 5.46 0.52
CA THR A 43 4.34 6.40 1.64
C THR A 43 2.97 6.27 2.31
N ALA A 44 2.88 6.68 3.59
CA ALA A 44 1.60 6.77 4.30
C ALA A 44 0.57 7.63 3.54
N ARG A 45 1.03 8.66 2.81
CA ARG A 45 0.19 9.55 1.99
C ARG A 45 -0.42 8.84 0.79
N GLN A 46 0.36 8.02 0.09
CA GLN A 46 -0.12 7.23 -1.06
C GLN A 46 -1.09 6.14 -0.61
N ILE A 47 -0.81 5.46 0.52
CA ILE A 47 -1.73 4.47 1.11
C ILE A 47 -3.09 5.13 1.42
N GLU A 48 -3.08 6.29 2.05
CA GLU A 48 -4.30 7.02 2.39
C GLU A 48 -5.05 7.54 1.16
N ALA A 49 -4.32 8.02 0.14
CA ALA A 49 -4.92 8.45 -1.13
C ALA A 49 -5.61 7.29 -1.86
N ALA A 50 -4.96 6.12 -1.94
CA ALA A 50 -5.53 4.91 -2.50
C ALA A 50 -6.76 4.44 -1.70
N ARG A 51 -6.67 4.40 -0.36
CA ARG A 51 -7.81 4.07 0.53
C ARG A 51 -9.01 4.99 0.26
N ARG A 52 -8.78 6.31 0.22
CA ARG A 52 -9.84 7.31 0.00
C ARG A 52 -10.45 7.17 -1.38
N ALA A 53 -9.66 6.83 -2.41
CA ALA A 53 -10.17 6.57 -3.76
C ALA A 53 -11.12 5.36 -3.79
N ILE A 54 -10.71 4.25 -3.16
CA ILE A 54 -11.53 3.03 -3.05
C ILE A 54 -12.83 3.32 -2.31
N THR A 55 -12.74 3.85 -1.08
CA THR A 55 -13.92 4.09 -0.22
C THR A 55 -14.91 5.05 -0.86
N ARG A 56 -14.44 6.04 -1.64
CA ARG A 56 -15.32 6.95 -2.40
C ARG A 56 -16.03 6.24 -3.55
N HIS A 57 -15.33 5.40 -4.31
CA HIS A 57 -15.91 4.71 -5.46
C HIS A 57 -17.02 3.75 -5.05
N ILE A 58 -16.78 2.97 -3.99
CA ILE A 58 -17.75 1.99 -3.46
C ILE A 58 -18.85 2.63 -2.60
N ARG A 59 -18.91 3.96 -2.49
CA ARG A 59 -19.89 4.70 -1.67
C ARG A 59 -19.98 4.18 -0.22
N ARG A 60 -18.84 3.78 0.35
CA ARG A 60 -18.71 3.19 1.70
C ARG A 60 -19.44 1.86 1.91
N GLN A 61 -19.84 1.18 0.84
CA GLN A 61 -20.32 -0.20 0.89
C GLN A 61 -19.15 -1.17 1.06
N GLY A 62 -19.43 -2.35 1.61
CA GLY A 62 -18.43 -3.38 1.80
C GLY A 62 -17.38 -3.05 2.86
N ARG A 63 -16.32 -3.87 2.90
CA ARG A 63 -15.25 -3.77 3.89
C ARG A 63 -13.91 -3.70 3.18
N LEU A 64 -13.10 -2.71 3.54
CA LEU A 64 -11.76 -2.48 3.00
C LEU A 64 -10.69 -2.77 4.06
N TRP A 65 -9.74 -3.63 3.74
CA TRP A 65 -8.55 -3.87 4.56
C TRP A 65 -7.33 -3.27 3.90
N ILE A 66 -6.48 -2.65 4.73
CA ILE A 66 -5.14 -2.20 4.33
C ILE A 66 -4.15 -3.25 4.83
N ARG A 67 -3.44 -3.90 3.92
CA ARG A 67 -2.53 -5.04 4.20
C ARG A 67 -1.08 -4.63 4.41
N VAL A 68 -0.80 -3.34 4.25
CA VAL A 68 0.51 -2.73 4.42
C VAL A 68 0.44 -1.59 5.44
N PHE A 69 1.45 -1.49 6.28
CA PHE A 69 1.55 -0.44 7.29
C PHE A 69 2.87 0.31 7.12
N PRO A 70 2.86 1.66 7.14
CA PRO A 70 4.07 2.44 6.94
C PRO A 70 4.88 2.50 8.25
N ASP A 71 5.84 1.58 8.38
CA ASP A 71 6.68 1.37 9.57
C ASP A 71 8.11 1.90 9.43
N VAL A 72 8.55 2.24 8.21
CA VAL A 72 9.91 2.72 7.96
C VAL A 72 9.97 4.25 8.04
N PRO A 73 10.77 4.82 8.98
CA PRO A 73 11.00 6.26 9.03
C PRO A 73 11.93 6.71 7.90
N VAL A 74 11.50 7.71 7.15
CA VAL A 74 12.34 8.37 6.15
C VAL A 74 12.72 9.76 6.64
N SER A 75 14.03 9.98 6.78
CA SER A 75 14.58 11.26 7.19
C SER A 75 14.99 12.11 6.01
N LYS A 76 14.88 13.42 6.15
CA LYS A 76 15.38 14.41 5.19
C LYS A 76 16.13 15.51 5.93
N LYS A 77 17.18 16.04 5.31
CA LYS A 77 17.84 17.26 5.78
C LYS A 77 17.11 18.48 5.20
N PRO A 78 17.04 19.61 5.92
CA PRO A 78 16.49 20.84 5.35
C PRO A 78 17.13 21.17 3.99
N ALA A 79 16.41 21.90 3.15
CA ALA A 79 17.06 22.58 2.04
C ALA A 79 18.12 23.55 2.62
N GLU A 80 19.13 23.91 1.83
CA GLU A 80 20.14 24.93 2.18
C GLU A 80 21.24 24.51 3.19
N VAL A 81 21.24 23.27 3.69
CA VAL A 81 22.35 22.78 4.55
C VAL A 81 23.33 21.90 3.78
N ARG A 82 24.64 22.08 4.04
CA ARG A 82 25.70 21.22 3.49
C ARG A 82 25.62 19.78 4.02
N GLN A 83 26.29 18.86 3.32
CA GLN A 83 26.49 17.51 3.82
C GLN A 83 27.36 17.49 5.11
N GLY A 84 27.24 16.44 5.92
CA GLY A 84 27.83 16.37 7.28
C GLY A 84 26.80 16.55 8.41
N LYS A 85 27.27 16.69 9.66
CA LYS A 85 26.45 16.90 10.89
C LYS A 85 25.39 15.83 11.19
N GLY A 86 25.54 14.63 10.64
CA GLY A 86 24.65 13.49 10.90
C GLY A 86 23.33 13.50 10.12
N LYS A 87 22.36 12.71 10.59
CA LYS A 87 21.09 12.44 9.91
C LYS A 87 20.00 13.45 10.31
N GLY A 88 19.22 13.91 9.33
CA GLY A 88 18.11 14.85 9.55
C GLY A 88 16.94 14.29 10.38
N SER A 89 15.89 15.09 10.54
CA SER A 89 14.64 14.70 11.19
C SER A 89 13.84 13.70 10.33
N VAL A 90 12.97 12.91 10.96
CA VAL A 90 12.02 12.03 10.25
C VAL A 90 10.94 12.90 9.63
N GLU A 91 10.77 12.82 8.32
CA GLU A 91 9.81 13.64 7.56
C GLU A 91 8.53 12.85 7.26
N TYR A 92 8.66 11.57 6.90
CA TYR A 92 7.50 10.73 6.59
C TYR A 92 7.75 9.25 6.86
N TRP A 93 6.65 8.49 6.84
CA TRP A 93 6.62 7.05 7.00
C TRP A 93 6.33 6.37 5.67
N ALA A 94 7.00 5.25 5.42
CA ALA A 94 6.77 4.43 4.25
C ALA A 94 6.75 2.94 4.60
N ALA A 95 6.02 2.17 3.79
CA ALA A 95 6.00 0.72 3.83
C ALA A 95 6.90 0.19 2.70
N ARG A 96 7.77 -0.77 3.02
CA ARG A 96 8.51 -1.50 1.97
C ARG A 96 7.59 -2.53 1.33
N VAL A 97 7.43 -2.44 0.02
CA VAL A 97 6.59 -3.35 -0.76
C VAL A 97 7.46 -4.08 -1.76
N ALA A 98 7.46 -5.40 -1.69
CA ALA A 98 8.08 -6.28 -2.69
C ALA A 98 7.02 -6.75 -3.70
N PRO A 99 7.42 -7.13 -4.93
CA PRO A 99 6.52 -7.73 -5.90
C PRO A 99 5.80 -8.93 -5.31
N GLY A 100 4.52 -9.08 -5.66
CA GLY A 100 3.66 -10.13 -5.17
C GLY A 100 2.89 -9.81 -3.89
N ARG A 101 3.24 -8.75 -3.17
CA ARG A 101 2.55 -8.35 -1.93
C ARG A 101 1.14 -7.82 -2.20
N ILE A 102 0.15 -8.28 -1.43
CA ILE A 102 -1.19 -7.69 -1.41
C ILE A 102 -1.18 -6.40 -0.59
N LEU A 103 -1.69 -5.31 -1.16
CA LEU A 103 -1.72 -3.97 -0.57
C LEU A 103 -3.06 -3.67 0.10
N PHE A 104 -4.15 -4.05 -0.56
CA PHE A 104 -5.51 -3.81 -0.11
C PHE A 104 -6.36 -5.05 -0.40
N GLU A 105 -7.37 -5.28 0.43
CA GLU A 105 -8.42 -6.27 0.19
C GLU A 105 -9.79 -5.62 0.33
N LEU A 106 -10.75 -6.09 -0.45
CA LEU A 106 -12.11 -5.55 -0.50
C LEU A 106 -13.11 -6.72 -0.54
N ASP A 107 -14.20 -6.55 0.19
CA ASP A 107 -15.29 -7.53 0.29
C ASP A 107 -16.65 -6.84 0.36
N GLY A 108 -17.72 -7.59 0.08
CA GLY A 108 -19.10 -7.10 0.18
C GLY A 108 -19.49 -6.11 -0.92
N VAL A 109 -18.88 -6.23 -2.10
CA VAL A 109 -19.22 -5.46 -3.31
C VAL A 109 -19.15 -6.34 -4.57
N PRO A 110 -19.88 -6.02 -5.64
CA PRO A 110 -19.78 -6.73 -6.91
C PRO A 110 -18.39 -6.62 -7.56
N GLY A 111 -17.99 -7.64 -8.31
CA GLY A 111 -16.68 -7.73 -8.99
C GLY A 111 -16.33 -6.56 -9.90
N PRO A 112 -17.22 -6.11 -10.80
CA PRO A 112 -16.94 -4.96 -11.67
C PRO A 112 -16.68 -3.68 -10.86
N LEU A 113 -17.48 -3.45 -9.80
CA LEU A 113 -17.31 -2.30 -8.92
C LEU A 113 -15.98 -2.36 -8.16
N ALA A 114 -15.57 -3.55 -7.71
CA ALA A 114 -14.27 -3.76 -7.06
C ALA A 114 -13.10 -3.50 -8.01
N ALA A 115 -13.19 -4.00 -9.26
CA ALA A 115 -12.16 -3.82 -10.27
C ALA A 115 -11.93 -2.34 -10.60
N GLU A 116 -13.02 -1.58 -10.81
CA GLU A 116 -12.92 -0.13 -11.03
C GLU A 116 -12.38 0.62 -9.82
N ALA A 117 -12.83 0.27 -8.60
CA ALA A 117 -12.34 0.88 -7.37
C ALA A 117 -10.82 0.70 -7.22
N PHE A 118 -10.32 -0.49 -7.53
CA PHE A 118 -8.90 -0.79 -7.48
C PHE A 118 -8.10 -0.17 -8.63
N SER A 119 -8.68 -0.02 -9.82
CA SER A 119 -8.06 0.72 -10.92
C SER A 119 -7.81 2.19 -10.51
N ARG A 120 -8.80 2.84 -9.90
CA ARG A 120 -8.65 4.21 -9.35
C ARG A 120 -7.60 4.28 -8.24
N ALA A 121 -7.50 3.25 -7.41
CA ALA A 121 -6.49 3.15 -6.36
C ALA A 121 -5.09 2.99 -6.94
N ALA A 122 -4.93 2.18 -7.98
CA ALA A 122 -3.67 1.94 -8.66
C ALA A 122 -3.05 3.25 -9.18
N MET A 123 -3.87 4.15 -9.75
CA MET A 123 -3.42 5.48 -10.20
C MET A 123 -2.88 6.39 -9.08
N LYS A 124 -3.09 6.04 -7.80
CA LYS A 124 -2.54 6.78 -6.64
C LYS A 124 -1.23 6.19 -6.14
N LEU A 125 -0.81 5.05 -6.68
CA LEU A 125 0.39 4.34 -6.28
C LEU A 125 1.50 4.53 -7.32
N PRO A 126 2.78 4.58 -6.90
CA PRO A 126 3.92 4.78 -7.80
C PRO A 126 4.40 3.49 -8.47
N ILE A 127 3.60 2.43 -8.47
CA ILE A 127 4.01 1.09 -8.94
C ILE A 127 2.91 0.45 -9.77
N LYS A 128 3.29 -0.45 -10.68
CA LYS A 128 2.33 -1.35 -11.33
C LYS A 128 1.69 -2.27 -10.31
N THR A 129 0.39 -2.44 -10.45
CA THR A 129 -0.44 -3.32 -9.62
C THR A 129 -1.33 -4.18 -10.49
N LYS A 130 -1.81 -5.28 -9.93
CA LYS A 130 -2.76 -6.20 -10.56
C LYS A 130 -3.93 -6.44 -9.61
N VAL A 131 -5.15 -6.37 -10.14
CA VAL A 131 -6.35 -6.78 -9.40
C VAL A 131 -6.39 -8.31 -9.37
N VAL A 132 -6.67 -8.88 -8.21
CA VAL A 132 -6.79 -10.32 -8.00
C VAL A 132 -8.09 -10.63 -7.27
N ALA A 133 -8.67 -11.79 -7.56
CA ALA A 133 -9.85 -12.31 -6.88
C ALA A 133 -9.53 -13.65 -6.20
N ARG A 134 -10.34 -14.03 -5.23
CA ARG A 134 -10.28 -15.34 -4.59
C ARG A 134 -10.72 -16.42 -5.59
N LEU A 135 -10.03 -17.56 -5.57
CA LEU A 135 -10.33 -18.69 -6.43
C LEU A 135 -11.78 -19.15 -6.18
N GLY A 136 -12.59 -19.26 -7.25
CA GLY A 136 -14.02 -19.59 -7.19
C GLY A 136 -14.96 -18.39 -7.28
N ASP A 137 -14.46 -17.15 -7.17
CA ASP A 137 -15.25 -15.93 -7.30
C ASP A 137 -14.98 -15.28 -8.68
N THR A 138 -15.68 -15.75 -9.71
CA THR A 138 -15.52 -15.32 -11.13
C THR A 138 -16.38 -14.11 -11.49
N SER A 139 -17.12 -13.56 -10.54
CA SER A 139 -18.05 -12.43 -10.72
C SER A 139 -17.41 -11.13 -11.24
N HIS A 140 -16.09 -11.04 -11.30
CA HIS A 140 -15.33 -9.92 -11.88
C HIS A 140 -14.94 -10.12 -13.36
N LEU A 141 -15.14 -11.33 -13.90
CA LEU A 141 -14.84 -11.69 -15.30
C LEU A 141 -16.09 -11.64 -16.20
N GLU A 142 -17.28 -11.63 -15.61
CA GLU A 142 -18.55 -11.45 -16.32
C GLU A 142 -18.81 -9.95 -16.51
N GLY A 143 -18.38 -9.44 -17.66
CA GLY A 143 -18.65 -8.09 -18.14
C GLY A 143 -18.83 -8.11 -19.64
#